data_AF-A0A5K1HJQ4-F1
#
_entry.id   AF-A0A5K1HJQ4-F1
#
_cell.length_a   1.000
_cell.length_b   1.000
_cell.length_c   1.000
_cell.angle_alpha   90.00
_cell.angle_beta   90.00
_cell.angle_gamma   90.00
#
_symmetry.space_group_name_H-M   'P 1'
#
loop_
_entity.id
_entity.type
_entity.pdbx_description
1 polymer ?
#
loop_
_entity_poly.entity_id
_entity_poly.type
_entity_poly.pdbx_seq_one_letter_code
_entity_poly.pdbx_strand_id
1 'polypeptide(L)' 'AKKGEGTFSEVFMAQSIKTHKLVAIKCMKKKYETIEKVKKLKEIQALKLLTPH' A
#
# COMPACT_ATOMS: atom_id res chain seq x y z
N ALA A 1 12.09 5.58 -6.46
CA ALA A 1 13.13 5.52 -5.39
C ALA A 1 12.47 5.18 -4.06
N LYS A 2 13.16 4.43 -3.18
CA LYS A 2 12.69 4.16 -1.80
C LYS A 2 12.56 5.48 -1.05
N LYS A 3 11.42 5.69 -0.39
CA LYS A 3 11.08 6.93 0.32
C LYS A 3 10.95 6.75 1.81
N GLY A 4 10.67 5.54 2.27
CA GLY A 4 10.58 5.26 3.69
C GLY A 4 10.69 3.77 3.98
N GLU A 5 11.14 3.46 5.19
CA GLU A 5 11.11 2.13 5.75
C GLU A 5 10.42 2.19 7.12
N GLY A 6 9.46 1.29 7.33
CA GLY A 6 8.87 1.03 8.63
C GLY A 6 9.17 -0.39 9.09
N THR A 7 8.76 -0.69 10.32
CA THR A 7 8.92 -2.01 10.93
C THR A 7 8.31 -3.13 10.08
N PHE A 8 7.19 -2.86 9.40
CA PHE A 8 6.40 -3.88 8.69
C PHE A 8 6.38 -3.73 7.16
N SER A 9 6.89 -2.60 6.64
CA SER A 9 6.74 -2.26 5.22
C SER A 9 7.81 -1.31 4.73
N GLU A 10 7.99 -1.26 3.42
CA GLU A 10 8.81 -0.28 2.72
C GLU A 10 7.93 0.54 1.77
N VAL A 11 8.27 1.81 1.57
CA VAL A 11 7.51 2.71 0.70
C VAL A 11 8.40 3.20 -0.43
N PHE A 12 7.86 3.13 -1.64
CA PHE A 12 8.53 3.56 -2.87
C PHE A 12 7.70 4.64 -3.56
N MET A 13 8.37 5.64 -4.11
CA MET A 13 7.74 6.56 -5.05
C MET A 13 7.94 6.04 -6.47
N ALA A 14 6.84 5.95 -7.21
CA ALA A 14 6.80 5.54 -8.61
C ALA A 14 5.81 6.40 -9.39
N GLN A 15 6.00 6.47 -10.71
CA GLN A 15 5.04 7.08 -11.61
C GLN A 15 4.11 5.98 -12.16
N SER A 16 2.81 6.21 -12.08
CA SER A 16 1.83 5.34 -12.73
C SER A 16 1.94 5.47 -14.24
N ILE A 17 2.17 4.36 -14.95
CA ILE A 17 2.26 4.35 -16.42
C ILE A 17 0.94 4.68 -17.12
N LYS A 18 -0.20 4.50 -16.42
CA LYS A 18 -1.53 4.73 -16.99
C LYS A 18 -2.01 6.17 -16.82
N THR A 19 -1.65 6.79 -15.70
CA THR A 19 -2.17 8.11 -15.31
C THR A 19 -1.09 9.19 -15.25
N HIS A 20 0.19 8.82 -15.43
CA HIS A 20 1.37 9.66 -15.25
C HIS A 20 1.50 10.36 -13.88
N LYS A 21 0.62 10.05 -12.93
CA LYS A 21 0.66 10.58 -11.56
C LYS A 21 1.74 9.90 -10.75
N LEU A 22 2.42 10.68 -9.89
CA LEU A 22 3.31 10.13 -8.88
C LEU A 22 2.49 9.52 -7.75
N VAL A 23 2.80 8.29 -7.39
CA VAL A 23 2.13 7.52 -6.34
C VAL A 23 3.12 6.94 -5.36
N ALA A 24 2.66 6.70 -4.13
CA ALA A 24 3.38 5.94 -3.13
C ALA A 24 2.94 4.48 -3.17
N ILE A 25 3.89 3.57 -3.35
CA ILE A 25 3.68 2.12 -3.32
C ILE A 25 4.18 1.60 -1.97
N LYS A 26 3.27 1.07 -1.16
CA LYS A 26 3.59 0.44 0.11
C LYS A 26 3.75 -1.07 -0.08
N CYS A 27 4.96 -1.56 0.15
CA CYS A 27 5.33 -2.97 0.05
C CYS A 27 5.41 -3.57 1.45
N MET A 28 4.59 -4.58 1.74
CA MET A 28 4.64 -5.28 3.02
C MET A 28 5.81 -6.27 3.05
N LYS A 29 6.60 -6.26 4.14
CA LYS A 29 7.72 -7.21 4.31
C LYS A 29 7.22 -8.64 4.50
N LYS A 30 6.05 -8.80 5.12
CA LYS A 30 5.39 -10.10 5.31
C LYS A 30 4.75 -10.56 3.99
N LYS A 31 4.97 -11.83 3.63
CA LYS A 31 4.24 -12.49 2.54
C LYS A 31 2.84 -12.90 3.01
N TYR A 32 1.84 -12.64 2.18
CA TYR A 32 0.47 -13.08 2.39
C TYR A 32 0.10 -14.05 1.27
N GLU A 33 -0.39 -15.22 1.63
CA GLU A 33 -0.68 -16.29 0.66
C GLU A 33 -1.99 -16.06 -0.07
N THR A 34 -2.94 -15.34 0.55
CA THR A 34 -4.27 -15.09 -0.03
C THR A 34 -4.67 -13.63 0.11
N ILE A 35 -5.44 -13.17 -0.88
CA ILE A 35 -6.00 -11.81 -0.90
C ILE A 35 -6.94 -11.60 0.31
N GLU A 36 -7.61 -12.64 0.78
CA GLU A 36 -8.50 -12.56 1.95
C GLU A 36 -7.75 -12.21 3.22
N LYS A 37 -6.55 -12.79 3.43
CA LYS A 37 -5.67 -12.41 4.55
C LYS A 37 -5.25 -10.94 4.46
N VAL A 38 -4.99 -10.44 3.25
CA VAL A 38 -4.67 -9.02 3.01
C VAL A 38 -5.87 -8.11 3.30
N LYS A 39 -7.08 -8.49 2.87
CA LYS A 39 -8.31 -7.72 3.12
C LYS A 39 -8.63 -7.59 4.61
N LYS A 40 -8.19 -8.54 5.45
CA LYS A 40 -8.33 -8.50 6.91
C LYS A 40 -7.36 -7.53 7.59
N LEU A 41 -6.38 -6.96 6.88
CA LEU A 41 -5.48 -5.97 7.48
C LEU A 41 -6.25 -4.71 7.89
N LYS A 42 -6.02 -4.25 9.12
CA LYS A 42 -6.69 -3.06 9.67
C LYS A 42 -6.56 -1.85 8.76
N GLU A 43 -5.40 -1.67 8.13
CA GLU A 43 -5.15 -0.58 7.18
C GLU A 43 -6.07 -0.65 5.96
N ILE A 44 -6.21 -1.82 5.34
CA ILE A 44 -7.11 -2.01 4.19
C ILE A 44 -8.58 -1.84 4.59
N GLN A 45 -8.96 -2.27 5.79
CA GLN A 45 -10.32 -2.07 6.29
C GLN A 45 -10.61 -0.59 6.53
N ALA A 46 -9.69 0.13 7.19
CA ALA A 46 -9.82 1.56 7.45
C ALA A 46 -9.90 2.37 6.15
N LEU A 47 -9.08 2.04 5.15
CA LEU A 47 -9.11 2.69 3.84
C LEU A 47 -10.44 2.55 3.10
N LYS A 48 -11.23 1.50 3.37
CA LYS A 48 -12.58 1.34 2.79
C LYS A 48 -13.65 2.13 3.53
N LEU A 49 -13.45 2.36 4.83
CA LEU A 49 -14.36 3.15 5.65
C LEU A 49 -14.17 4.65 5.42
N LEU A 50 -12.96 5.05 5.01
CA LEU A 50 -12.67 6.41 4.59
C LEU A 50 -13.40 6.70 3.28
N THR A 51 -14.34 7.64 3.33
CA THR A 51 -14.90 8.24 2.11
C THR A 51 -13.84 9.13 1.46
N PRO A 52 -13.77 9.19 0.12
CA PRO A 52 -12.93 10.16 -0.55
C PRO A 52 -13.40 11.57 -0.13
N HIS A 53 -12.51 12.29 0.54
CA HIS A 53 -12.70 13.70 0.91
C HIS A 53 -12.21 14.60 -0.23
#